data_AF-A0A858XHW8-F1
#
_entry.id   AF-A0A858XHW8-F1
#
_cell.length_a   1.000
_cell.length_b   1.000
_cell.length_c   1.000
_cell.angle_alpha   90.00
_cell.angle_beta   90.00
_cell.angle_gamma   90.00
#
_symmetry.space_group_name_H-M   'P 1'
#
loop_
_entity.id
_entity.type
_entity.pdbx_description
1 polymer ?
#
loop_
_entity_poly.entity_id
_entity_poly.type
_entity_poly.pdbx_seq_one_letter_code
_entity_poly.pdbx_strand_id
1 'polypeptide(L)'
;MALIKCSECGNMISDKSENCIYCGSPISISLKTLIPCPECGTLIEETAEKCTKCGFPFIPKKQLECPECGKEINEGVEECPECGFPFISSKEPIRCPECGKEISEQSKNCPECGYPLETNENQESLLINCKACGKAISKEAEICPHCGQKSDEKIEEEYSNNRIDVVVGFLQFAAGLVALYFMFKSCSN
;
A
#
# COMPACT_ATOMS: atom_id res chain seq x y z
N MET A 1 19.29 2.97 -6.36
CA MET A 1 19.56 2.77 -4.92
C MET A 1 20.46 3.90 -4.49
N ALA A 2 19.93 4.87 -3.76
CA ALA A 2 20.76 5.93 -3.19
C ALA A 2 21.23 5.50 -1.80
N LEU A 3 22.46 5.88 -1.44
CA LEU A 3 22.97 5.69 -0.09
C LEU A 3 22.86 7.03 0.64
N ILE A 4 22.28 7.01 1.82
CA ILE A 4 22.15 8.17 2.70
C ILE A 4 23.04 7.98 3.93
N LYS A 5 23.48 9.09 4.51
CA LYS A 5 24.27 9.08 5.74
C LYS A 5 23.32 9.15 6.94
N CYS A 6 23.42 8.20 7.87
CA CYS A 6 22.66 8.24 9.12
C CYS A 6 23.04 9.49 9.94
N SER A 7 22.03 10.23 10.43
CA SER A 7 22.23 11.46 11.21
C SER A 7 22.86 11.20 12.59
N GLU A 8 22.61 10.03 13.17
CA GLU A 8 23.06 9.69 14.53
C GLU A 8 24.47 9.09 14.54
N CYS A 9 24.73 8.10 13.69
CA CYS A 9 26.01 7.37 13.72
C CYS A 9 26.93 7.66 12.53
N GLY A 10 26.46 8.42 11.52
CA GLY A 10 27.26 8.82 10.37
C GLY A 10 27.57 7.73 9.35
N ASN A 11 27.06 6.51 9.52
CA ASN A 11 27.26 5.42 8.56
C ASN A 11 26.36 5.57 7.33
N MET A 12 26.84 5.07 6.19
CA MET A 12 26.06 5.04 4.96
C MET A 12 25.08 3.85 4.99
N ILE A 13 23.82 4.11 4.68
CA ILE A 13 22.74 3.12 4.67
C ILE A 13 21.87 3.32 3.43
N SER A 14 20.97 2.37 3.16
CA SER A 14 20.01 2.46 2.06
C SER A 14 18.97 3.55 2.32
N ASP A 15 18.59 4.28 1.27
CA ASP A 15 17.46 5.22 1.23
C ASP A 15 16.08 4.57 1.45
N LYS A 16 16.03 3.24 1.59
CA LYS A 16 14.82 2.46 1.90
C LYS A 16 14.78 1.87 3.30
N SER A 17 15.81 2.08 4.11
CA SER A 17 15.87 1.52 5.46
C SER A 17 15.01 2.35 6.43
N GLU A 18 14.11 1.71 7.18
CA GLU A 18 13.31 2.36 8.24
C GLU A 18 14.14 2.66 9.50
N ASN A 19 15.15 1.84 9.78
CA ASN A 19 16.07 1.99 10.90
C ASN A 19 17.53 1.84 10.45
N CYS A 20 18.43 2.55 11.13
CA CYS A 20 19.86 2.40 10.92
C CYS A 20 20.29 0.99 11.34
N ILE A 21 20.84 0.20 10.42
CA ILE A 21 21.37 -1.14 10.75
C ILE A 21 22.55 -1.09 11.72
N TYR A 22 23.17 0.08 11.92
CA TYR A 22 24.35 0.24 12.78
C TYR A 22 24.03 0.73 14.19
N CYS A 23 23.06 1.63 14.36
CA CYS A 23 22.73 2.22 15.66
C CYS A 23 21.26 2.08 16.07
N GLY A 24 20.42 1.48 15.23
CA GLY A 24 18.99 1.30 15.50
C GLY A 24 18.14 2.56 15.43
N SER A 25 18.75 3.74 15.22
CA SER A 25 18.01 5.00 15.13
C SER A 25 16.97 4.93 14.01
N PRO A 26 15.73 5.38 14.23
CA PRO A 26 14.75 5.46 13.15
C PRO A 26 15.29 6.41 12.09
N ILE A 27 15.34 5.93 10.86
CA ILE A 27 15.70 6.75 9.72
C ILE A 27 14.44 7.49 9.34
N SER A 28 14.23 8.63 10.00
CA SER A 28 13.42 9.66 9.40
C SER A 28 14.23 10.23 8.25
N ILE A 29 14.14 9.59 7.08
CA ILE A 29 14.39 10.29 5.84
C ILE A 29 13.26 11.31 5.76
N SER A 30 13.41 12.42 6.48
CA SER A 30 12.67 13.64 6.20
C SER A 30 13.20 14.17 4.87
N LEU A 31 13.05 13.40 3.81
CA LEU A 31 12.70 13.94 2.50
C LEU A 31 11.30 14.52 2.68
N LYS A 32 11.21 15.60 3.47
CA LYS A 32 10.12 16.56 3.28
C LYS A 32 10.29 16.98 1.83
N THR A 33 9.43 16.49 0.96
CA THR A 33 9.35 16.96 -0.41
C THR A 33 9.05 18.45 -0.31
N LEU A 34 10.10 19.26 -0.49
CA LEU A 34 10.00 20.70 -0.44
C LEU A 34 9.76 21.19 -1.85
N ILE A 35 8.63 21.84 -2.08
CA ILE A 35 8.28 22.47 -3.34
C ILE A 35 8.55 23.98 -3.25
N PRO A 36 9.10 24.63 -4.30
CA PRO A 36 9.26 26.08 -4.31
C PRO A 36 7.90 26.75 -4.52
N CYS A 37 7.64 27.79 -3.72
CA CYS A 37 6.47 28.64 -3.89
C CYS A 37 6.50 29.35 -5.26
N PRO A 38 5.41 29.32 -6.05
CA PRO A 38 5.39 29.99 -7.35
C PRO A 38 5.48 31.52 -7.24
N GLU A 39 4.98 32.11 -6.15
CA GLU A 39 5.01 33.57 -5.94
C GLU A 39 6.33 34.08 -5.40
N CYS A 40 6.89 33.40 -4.39
CA CYS A 40 8.03 33.95 -3.64
C CYS A 40 9.26 33.05 -3.59
N GLY A 41 9.22 31.89 -4.26
CA GLY A 41 10.33 30.93 -4.36
C GLY A 41 10.72 30.25 -3.05
N THR A 42 9.96 30.47 -1.96
CA THR A 42 10.27 29.84 -0.67
C THR A 42 9.99 28.35 -0.75
N LEU A 43 10.94 27.54 -0.26
CA LEU A 43 10.77 26.10 -0.17
C LEU A 43 9.79 25.76 0.95
N ILE A 44 8.76 24.98 0.63
CA ILE A 44 7.67 24.64 1.55
C ILE A 44 7.35 23.17 1.42
N GLU A 45 6.89 22.56 2.50
CA GLU A 45 6.41 21.19 2.50
C GLU A 45 5.25 21.03 1.52
N GLU A 46 5.25 19.96 0.75
CA GLU A 46 4.18 19.62 -0.21
C GLU A 46 2.79 19.56 0.44
N THR A 47 2.72 19.23 1.74
CA THR A 47 1.48 19.20 2.51
C THR A 47 1.08 20.57 3.10
N ALA A 48 1.86 21.63 2.88
CA ALA A 48 1.58 22.94 3.44
C ALA A 48 0.38 23.60 2.75
N GLU A 49 -0.64 23.99 3.53
CA GLU A 49 -1.86 24.62 2.99
C GLU A 49 -1.60 26.00 2.36
N LYS A 50 -0.60 26.73 2.90
CA LYS A 50 -0.22 28.06 2.45
C LYS A 50 1.27 28.32 2.65
N CYS A 51 1.79 29.29 1.89
CA CYS A 51 3.16 29.76 2.06
C CYS A 51 3.32 30.46 3.39
N THR A 52 4.27 30.01 4.20
CA THR A 52 4.62 30.65 5.48
C THR A 52 5.21 32.04 5.31
N LYS A 53 5.82 32.34 4.15
CA LYS A 53 6.44 33.64 3.87
C LYS A 53 5.49 34.65 3.23
N CYS A 54 4.80 34.27 2.15
CA CYS A 54 3.99 35.20 1.37
C CYS A 54 2.48 34.95 1.46
N GLY A 55 2.06 33.86 2.12
CA GLY A 55 0.64 33.51 2.25
C GLY A 55 0.02 32.82 1.02
N PHE A 56 0.78 32.59 -0.07
CA PHE A 56 0.27 31.91 -1.27
C PHE A 56 -0.36 30.54 -0.95
N PRO A 57 -1.62 30.28 -1.32
CA PRO A 57 -2.29 29.01 -1.04
C PRO A 57 -1.85 27.90 -2.00
N PHE A 58 -1.52 26.71 -1.50
CA PHE A 58 -1.08 25.58 -2.33
C PHE A 58 -2.16 24.52 -2.57
N ILE A 59 -3.16 24.45 -1.70
CA ILE A 59 -4.24 23.48 -1.79
C ILE A 59 -5.53 24.23 -2.12
N PRO A 60 -6.09 24.12 -3.33
CA PRO A 60 -7.52 24.27 -3.47
C PRO A 60 -8.12 23.06 -2.77
N LYS A 61 -8.55 23.20 -1.50
CA LYS A 61 -9.40 22.18 -0.88
C LYS A 61 -10.57 22.05 -1.82
N LYS A 62 -10.81 20.86 -2.37
CA LYS A 62 -12.00 20.62 -3.19
C LYS A 62 -13.19 20.85 -2.26
N GLN A 63 -13.77 22.02 -2.36
CA GLN A 63 -14.92 22.41 -1.56
C GLN A 63 -16.16 21.95 -2.32
N LEU A 64 -17.09 21.34 -1.59
CA LEU A 64 -18.41 21.05 -2.11
C LEU A 64 -19.23 22.34 -1.97
N GLU A 65 -20.13 22.61 -2.90
CA GLU A 65 -21.06 23.73 -2.76
C GLU A 65 -22.35 23.19 -2.15
N CYS A 66 -22.83 23.83 -1.08
CA CYS A 66 -24.11 23.47 -0.50
C CYS A 66 -25.23 23.73 -1.51
N PRO A 67 -26.05 22.73 -1.86
CA PRO A 67 -27.10 22.90 -2.88
C PRO A 67 -28.23 23.84 -2.42
N GLU A 68 -28.36 24.10 -1.12
CA GLU A 68 -29.43 24.96 -0.58
C GLU A 68 -28.98 26.42 -0.43
N CYS A 69 -27.79 26.67 0.11
CA CYS A 69 -27.32 28.04 0.38
C CYS A 69 -26.15 28.52 -0.48
N GLY A 70 -25.59 27.66 -1.35
CA GLY A 70 -24.45 28.00 -2.21
C GLY A 70 -23.13 28.17 -1.46
N LYS A 71 -23.07 27.81 -0.18
CA LYS A 71 -21.86 27.96 0.63
C LYS A 71 -20.84 26.87 0.29
N GLU A 72 -19.59 27.27 0.10
CA GLU A 72 -18.45 26.36 0.02
C GLU A 72 -18.25 25.66 1.37
N ILE A 73 -18.30 24.33 1.36
CA ILE A 73 -18.13 23.44 2.50
C ILE A 73 -16.94 22.51 2.28
N ASN A 74 -16.30 22.10 3.37
CA ASN A 74 -15.25 21.09 3.31
C ASN A 74 -15.87 19.69 3.11
N GLU A 75 -15.15 18.78 2.46
CA GLU A 75 -15.55 17.38 2.36
C GLU A 75 -15.68 16.75 3.77
N GLY A 76 -16.67 15.86 3.95
CA GLY A 76 -16.87 15.10 5.19
C GLY A 76 -17.72 15.75 6.28
N VAL A 77 -18.39 16.87 6.00
CA VAL A 77 -19.39 17.46 6.93
C VAL A 77 -20.74 16.74 6.79
N GLU A 78 -21.40 16.47 7.93
CA GLU A 78 -22.74 15.83 7.96
C GLU A 78 -23.88 16.82 7.68
N GLU A 79 -23.65 18.10 7.98
CA GLU A 79 -24.59 19.19 7.72
C GLU A 79 -23.86 20.47 7.33
N CYS A 80 -24.53 21.34 6.58
CA CYS A 80 -24.00 22.64 6.23
C CYS A 80 -23.94 23.53 7.49
N PRO A 81 -22.78 24.09 7.85
CA PRO A 81 -22.65 24.93 9.03
C PRO A 81 -23.42 26.26 8.93
N GLU A 82 -23.85 26.64 7.73
CA GLU A 82 -24.51 27.93 7.50
C GLU A 82 -26.03 27.82 7.53
N CYS A 83 -26.59 26.81 6.86
CA CYS A 83 -28.04 26.66 6.71
C CYS A 83 -28.60 25.38 7.36
N GLY A 84 -27.74 24.49 7.83
CA GLY A 84 -28.16 23.20 8.40
C GLY A 84 -28.58 22.17 7.36
N PHE A 85 -28.34 22.40 6.06
CA PHE A 85 -28.65 21.42 5.02
C PHE A 85 -27.92 20.09 5.31
N PRO A 86 -28.64 18.97 5.51
CA PRO A 86 -28.01 17.70 5.80
C PRO A 86 -27.36 17.13 4.54
N PHE A 87 -26.06 16.90 4.60
CA PHE A 87 -25.38 16.10 3.60
C PHE A 87 -25.59 14.65 3.98
N ILE A 88 -26.56 14.01 3.32
CA ILE A 88 -26.82 12.59 3.49
C ILE A 88 -25.62 11.82 2.93
N SER A 89 -24.57 11.70 3.73
CA SER A 89 -23.65 10.56 3.66
C SER A 89 -24.44 9.40 4.24
N SER A 90 -25.28 8.77 3.44
CA SER A 90 -25.95 7.52 3.78
C SER A 90 -24.90 6.42 3.87
N LYS A 91 -24.07 6.46 4.93
CA LYS A 91 -23.40 5.27 5.46
C LYS A 91 -24.47 4.49 6.19
N GLU A 92 -25.40 3.93 5.43
CA GLU A 92 -26.43 3.09 6.01
C GLU A 92 -25.75 1.91 6.70
N PRO A 93 -26.20 1.54 7.91
CA PRO A 93 -25.68 0.36 8.57
C PRO A 93 -25.98 -0.86 7.69
N ILE A 94 -24.95 -1.62 7.37
CA ILE A 94 -25.08 -2.89 6.68
C ILE A 94 -25.53 -3.97 7.67
N ARG A 95 -26.27 -4.98 7.20
CA ARG A 95 -26.60 -6.14 8.01
C ARG A 95 -25.61 -7.26 7.75
N CYS A 96 -25.07 -7.85 8.82
CA CYS A 96 -24.23 -9.04 8.66
C CYS A 96 -25.05 -10.16 7.99
N PRO A 97 -24.55 -10.76 6.91
CA PRO A 97 -25.26 -11.83 6.22
C PRO A 97 -25.35 -13.12 7.05
N GLU A 98 -24.46 -13.34 8.02
CA GLU A 98 -24.48 -14.53 8.88
C GLU A 98 -25.38 -14.36 10.12
N CYS A 99 -25.30 -13.23 10.83
CA CYS A 99 -26.03 -13.05 12.10
C CYS A 99 -27.17 -12.01 12.05
N GLY A 100 -27.33 -11.27 10.95
CA GLY A 100 -28.38 -10.27 10.77
C GLY A 100 -28.21 -8.99 11.60
N LYS A 101 -27.12 -8.86 12.37
CA LYS A 101 -26.83 -7.67 13.18
C LYS A 101 -26.58 -6.46 12.30
N GLU A 102 -27.13 -5.32 12.68
CA GLU A 102 -26.83 -4.02 12.05
C GLU A 102 -25.45 -3.53 12.47
N ILE A 103 -24.63 -3.16 11.49
CA ILE A 103 -23.20 -2.91 11.63
C ILE A 103 -22.84 -1.68 10.81
N SER A 104 -21.92 -0.87 11.30
CA SER A 104 -21.40 0.26 10.53
C SER A 104 -20.70 -0.23 9.27
N GLU A 105 -20.97 0.40 8.12
CA GLU A 105 -20.31 0.12 6.83
C GLU A 105 -18.78 0.25 6.90
N GLN A 106 -18.22 0.92 7.92
CA GLN A 106 -16.76 1.02 8.10
C GLN A 106 -16.16 -0.17 8.88
N SER A 107 -16.98 -1.09 9.37
CA SER A 107 -16.53 -2.23 10.18
C SER A 107 -15.98 -3.31 9.27
N LYS A 108 -14.73 -3.73 9.48
CA LYS A 108 -14.10 -4.84 8.73
C LYS A 108 -14.66 -6.21 9.11
N ASN A 109 -15.14 -6.35 10.35
CA ASN A 109 -15.69 -7.59 10.86
C ASN A 109 -16.95 -7.29 11.67
N CYS A 110 -17.88 -8.23 11.66
CA CYS A 110 -19.04 -8.19 12.52
C CYS A 110 -18.60 -8.33 13.99
N PRO A 111 -18.95 -7.38 14.87
CA PRO A 111 -18.58 -7.45 16.29
C PRO A 111 -19.29 -8.59 17.03
N GLU A 112 -20.41 -9.09 16.49
CA GLU A 112 -21.20 -10.15 17.13
C GLU A 112 -20.67 -11.54 16.80
N CYS A 113 -20.34 -11.80 15.53
CA CYS A 113 -20.00 -13.15 15.06
C CYS A 113 -18.62 -13.26 14.40
N GLY A 114 -17.89 -12.16 14.25
CA GLY A 114 -16.58 -12.12 13.61
C GLY A 114 -16.60 -12.17 12.08
N TYR A 115 -17.78 -12.28 11.45
CA TYR A 115 -17.90 -12.38 10.00
C TYR A 115 -17.22 -11.19 9.29
N PRO A 116 -16.29 -11.42 8.35
CA PRO A 116 -15.64 -10.35 7.60
C PRO A 116 -16.65 -9.63 6.70
N LEU A 117 -16.69 -8.30 6.77
CA LEU A 117 -17.60 -7.46 5.98
C LEU A 117 -16.79 -6.80 4.87
N GLU A 118 -17.21 -6.99 3.63
CA GLU A 118 -16.60 -6.32 2.48
C GLU A 118 -17.03 -4.85 2.49
N THR A 119 -16.10 -3.95 2.78
CA THR A 119 -16.30 -2.51 2.59
C THR A 119 -15.79 -2.16 1.19
N ASN A 120 -16.48 -1.26 0.48
CA ASN A 120 -16.21 -0.88 -0.92
C ASN A 120 -14.88 -0.10 -1.13
N GLU A 121 -13.83 -0.42 -0.38
CA GLU A 121 -12.48 0.10 -0.56
C GLU A 121 -11.54 -1.06 -0.91
N ASN A 122 -11.60 -1.52 -2.16
CA ASN A 122 -10.56 -2.32 -2.82
C ASN A 122 -10.02 -3.54 -2.02
N GLN A 123 -10.90 -4.41 -1.51
CA GLN A 123 -10.49 -5.64 -0.80
C GLN A 123 -10.92 -6.95 -1.46
N GLU A 124 -11.39 -6.94 -2.70
CA GLU A 124 -11.74 -8.18 -3.41
C GLU A 124 -10.50 -9.09 -3.64
N SER A 125 -9.29 -8.55 -3.47
CA SER A 125 -8.01 -9.28 -3.55
C SER A 125 -7.49 -9.83 -2.22
N LEU A 126 -8.24 -9.75 -1.10
CA LEU A 126 -7.78 -10.19 0.23
C LEU A 126 -8.55 -11.38 0.81
N LEU A 127 -9.52 -11.92 0.07
CA LEU A 127 -10.32 -13.06 0.48
C LEU A 127 -9.88 -14.30 -0.31
N ILE A 128 -9.70 -15.42 0.39
CA ILE A 128 -9.42 -16.74 -0.18
C ILE A 128 -10.49 -17.72 0.24
N ASN A 129 -10.77 -18.73 -0.58
CA ASN A 129 -11.68 -19.80 -0.20
C ASN A 129 -10.94 -20.86 0.62
N CYS A 130 -11.49 -21.17 1.80
CA CYS A 130 -10.98 -22.26 2.62
C CYS A 130 -11.10 -23.59 1.85
N LYS A 131 -9.98 -24.30 1.63
CA LYS A 131 -9.98 -25.58 0.91
C LYS A 131 -10.81 -26.68 1.58
N ALA A 132 -11.04 -26.56 2.88
CA ALA A 132 -11.76 -27.57 3.67
C ALA A 132 -13.28 -27.42 3.59
N CYS A 133 -13.77 -26.19 3.71
CA CYS A 133 -15.21 -25.93 3.82
C CYS A 133 -15.76 -25.05 2.69
N GLY A 134 -14.91 -24.52 1.81
CA GLY A 134 -15.29 -23.70 0.67
C GLY A 134 -15.72 -22.27 1.00
N LYS A 135 -15.84 -21.90 2.29
CA LYS A 135 -16.20 -20.54 2.70
C LYS A 135 -15.03 -19.57 2.52
N ALA A 136 -15.35 -18.35 2.09
CA ALA A 136 -14.38 -17.26 1.99
C ALA A 136 -13.87 -16.85 3.37
N ILE A 137 -12.56 -16.65 3.48
CA ILE A 137 -11.85 -16.20 4.68
C ILE A 137 -10.83 -15.14 4.28
N SER A 138 -10.40 -14.29 5.22
CA SER A 138 -9.29 -13.35 4.98
C SER A 138 -8.00 -14.14 4.71
N LYS A 139 -7.18 -13.66 3.78
CA LYS A 139 -5.87 -14.23 3.47
C LYS A 139 -4.93 -14.23 4.70
N GLU A 140 -5.07 -13.26 5.59
CA GLU A 140 -4.30 -13.20 6.85
C GLU A 140 -4.81 -14.17 7.93
N ALA A 141 -5.96 -14.82 7.73
CA ALA A 141 -6.55 -15.69 8.76
C ALA A 141 -5.83 -17.04 8.82
N GLU A 142 -4.93 -17.26 9.79
CA GLU A 142 -4.18 -18.52 9.96
C GLU A 142 -5.06 -19.76 10.20
N ILE A 143 -6.25 -19.56 10.77
CA ILE A 143 -7.22 -20.62 11.08
C ILE A 143 -8.57 -20.18 10.56
N CYS A 144 -9.21 -21.06 9.79
CA CYS A 144 -10.56 -20.85 9.29
C CYS A 144 -11.55 -20.75 10.47
N PRO A 145 -12.27 -19.63 10.63
CA PRO A 145 -13.24 -19.47 11.70
C PRO A 145 -14.47 -20.37 11.54
N HIS A 146 -14.69 -20.93 10.34
CA HIS A 146 -15.86 -21.75 10.06
C HIS A 146 -15.68 -23.23 10.35
N CYS A 147 -14.48 -23.78 10.12
CA CYS A 147 -14.22 -25.21 10.31
C CYS A 147 -13.02 -25.51 11.22
N GLY A 148 -12.28 -24.50 11.68
CA GLY A 148 -11.11 -24.66 12.53
C GLY A 148 -9.88 -25.23 11.82
N GLN A 149 -9.93 -25.45 10.50
CA GLN A 149 -8.77 -25.90 9.74
C GLN A 149 -7.83 -24.71 9.46
N LYS A 150 -6.52 -24.96 9.53
CA LYS A 150 -5.51 -23.96 9.17
C LYS A 150 -5.67 -23.52 7.71
N SER A 151 -5.56 -22.22 7.45
CA SER A 151 -5.45 -21.73 6.08
C SER A 151 -4.06 -22.07 5.56
N ASP A 152 -3.97 -22.58 4.34
CA ASP A 152 -2.69 -22.84 3.71
C ASP A 152 -2.18 -21.55 3.05
N GLU A 153 -1.72 -20.58 3.83
CA GLU A 153 -0.95 -19.45 3.28
C GLU A 153 0.46 -19.46 3.87
N LYS A 154 1.33 -20.27 3.25
CA LYS A 154 2.75 -19.95 3.25
C LYS A 154 2.92 -18.77 2.32
N ILE A 155 3.17 -17.59 2.87
CA ILE A 155 3.94 -16.58 2.15
C ILE A 155 5.35 -17.16 2.01
N GLU A 156 5.58 -17.97 0.97
CA GLU A 156 6.89 -17.95 0.36
C GLU A 156 6.93 -16.64 -0.40
N GLU A 157 7.56 -15.62 0.20
CA GLU A 157 8.21 -14.59 -0.58
C GLU A 157 9.19 -15.33 -1.49
N GLU A 158 8.74 -15.74 -2.67
CA GLU A 158 9.58 -16.32 -3.70
C GLU A 158 10.39 -15.17 -4.33
N TYR A 159 11.30 -14.63 -3.52
CA TYR A 159 12.37 -13.79 -3.99
C TYR A 159 13.34 -14.69 -4.75
N SER A 160 13.30 -14.53 -6.08
CA SER A 160 14.36 -14.88 -7.04
C SER A 160 14.63 -16.38 -7.25
N ASN A 161 14.06 -16.95 -8.32
CA ASN A 161 14.80 -17.95 -9.11
C ASN A 161 14.65 -17.88 -10.64
N ASN A 162 13.94 -16.89 -11.20
CA ASN A 162 13.89 -16.73 -12.66
C ASN A 162 15.16 -16.10 -13.28
N ARG A 163 16.22 -15.90 -12.49
CA ARG A 163 17.52 -15.39 -12.98
C ARG A 163 18.65 -16.41 -12.88
N ILE A 164 18.50 -17.49 -12.09
CA ILE A 164 19.52 -18.54 -11.99
C ILE A 164 19.29 -19.62 -13.05
N ASP A 165 18.05 -20.01 -13.36
CA ASP A 165 17.79 -20.98 -14.43
C ASP A 165 18.19 -20.47 -15.83
N VAL A 166 18.01 -19.18 -16.08
CA VAL A 166 18.45 -18.54 -17.34
C VAL A 166 19.98 -18.54 -17.42
N VAL A 167 20.69 -18.19 -16.34
CA VAL A 167 22.15 -18.12 -16.33
C VAL A 167 22.79 -19.51 -16.37
N VAL A 168 22.24 -20.48 -15.65
CA VAL A 168 22.69 -21.89 -15.71
C VAL A 168 22.40 -22.47 -17.09
N GLY A 169 21.24 -22.20 -17.68
CA GLY A 169 20.91 -22.57 -19.06
C GLY A 169 21.86 -21.96 -20.09
N PHE A 170 22.22 -20.68 -19.97
CA PHE A 170 23.19 -20.03 -20.86
C PHE A 170 24.62 -20.56 -20.70
N LEU A 171 25.05 -20.88 -19.47
CA LEU A 171 26.38 -21.45 -19.22
C LEU A 171 26.52 -22.87 -19.77
N GLN A 172 25.47 -23.70 -19.66
CA GLN A 172 25.46 -25.03 -20.28
C GLN A 172 25.44 -24.95 -21.82
N PHE A 173 24.69 -24.01 -22.40
CA PHE A 173 24.64 -23.83 -23.86
C PHE A 173 25.97 -23.32 -24.43
N ALA A 174 26.63 -22.39 -23.73
CA ALA A 174 27.94 -21.89 -24.11
C ALA A 174 29.02 -22.98 -24.03
N ALA A 175 29.00 -23.82 -22.98
CA ALA A 175 29.93 -24.95 -22.87
C ALA A 175 29.76 -25.97 -24.02
N GLY A 176 28.52 -26.22 -24.45
CA GLY A 176 28.23 -27.09 -25.60
C GLY A 176 28.76 -26.55 -26.93
N LEU A 177 28.62 -25.25 -27.18
CA LEU A 177 29.15 -24.61 -28.40
C LEU A 177 30.68 -24.55 -28.41
N VAL A 178 31.32 -24.33 -27.25
CA VAL A 178 32.78 -24.38 -27.12
C VAL A 178 33.29 -25.79 -27.38
N ALA A 179 32.63 -26.83 -26.84
CA ALA A 179 33.00 -28.22 -27.09
C ALA A 179 32.89 -28.60 -28.58
N LEU A 180 31.81 -28.18 -29.27
CA LEU A 180 31.66 -28.39 -30.71
C LEU A 180 32.72 -27.64 -31.53
N TYR A 181 33.02 -26.39 -31.18
CA TYR A 181 34.07 -25.63 -31.84
C TYR A 181 35.45 -26.32 -31.73
N PHE A 182 35.80 -26.85 -30.56
CA PHE A 182 37.05 -27.61 -30.40
C PHE A 182 37.03 -28.96 -31.14
N MET A 183 35.89 -29.66 -31.20
CA MET A 183 35.75 -30.89 -31.99
C MET A 183 35.89 -30.62 -33.50
N PHE A 184 35.27 -29.55 -34.02
CA PHE A 184 35.40 -29.15 -35.42
C PHE A 184 36.82 -28.66 -35.75
N LYS A 185 37.48 -27.95 -34.84
CA LYS A 185 38.85 -27.48 -35.04
C LYS A 185 39.89 -28.61 -35.04
N SER A 186 39.68 -29.67 -34.25
CA SER A 186 40.55 -30.86 -34.24
C SER A 186 40.35 -31.78 -35.47
N CYS A 187 39.25 -31.67 -36.21
CA CYS A 187 39.06 -32.41 -37.48
C CYS A 187 39.62 -31.68 -38.71
N SER A 188 40.04 -30.42 -38.59
CA SER A 188 40.50 -29.60 -39.72
C SER A 188 42.03 -29.46 -39.78
N ASN A 189 42.78 -30.30 -39.07
CA ASN A 189 44.25 -30.32 -39.04
C ASN A 189 44.77 -31.74 -39.26
#